data_AF-A0A1Y4EUQ0-F1
#
_entry.id   AF-A0A1Y4EUQ0-F1
#
_cell.length_a   1.000
_cell.length_b   1.000
_cell.length_c   1.000
_cell.angle_alpha   90.00
_cell.angle_beta   90.00
_cell.angle_gamma   90.00
#
_symmetry.space_group_name_H-M   'P 1'
#
loop_
_entity.id
_entity.type
_entity.pdbx_description
1 polymer ?
#
loop_
_entity_poly.entity_id
_entity_poly.type
_entity_poly.pdbx_seq_one_letter_code
_entity_poly.pdbx_strand_id
1 'polypeptide(L)'
;MTFSIGTCRVTVGFLFVAMLAFFLLLDTDGMAGPGIAAAALHECGHLAVLFAVGEPPKAIRLNPFGVEIVRRGEPRGYLREAAVDLAGPCVNLLVGGTCMLLLGTGAKKFAIANLMIGAMNLLPIDPLDGGQALHALLCLRLREETAARVGTAVSVLALLPLAIAGFLLLLRSRYNFSLLLVGCYLMLLLLLKRRRFGSERGFPREKTFPCR
;
A
#
# COMPACT_ATOMS: atom_id res chain seq x y z
N MET A 1 10.12 -15.97 -11.11
CA MET A 1 9.48 -16.45 -12.36
C MET A 1 8.87 -15.27 -13.07
N THR A 2 8.98 -15.18 -14.40
CA THR A 2 8.42 -14.08 -15.20
C THR A 2 7.43 -14.62 -16.22
N PHE A 3 6.23 -14.06 -16.24
CA PHE A 3 5.16 -14.40 -17.18
C PHE A 3 4.74 -13.14 -17.93
N SER A 4 4.31 -13.28 -19.19
CA SER A 4 3.77 -12.17 -19.97
C SER A 4 2.28 -12.41 -20.19
N ILE A 5 1.44 -11.53 -19.68
CA ILE A 5 0.00 -11.54 -19.95
C ILE A 5 -0.27 -10.35 -20.87
N GLY A 6 -0.43 -10.62 -22.17
CA GLY A 6 -0.55 -9.58 -23.19
C GLY A 6 0.65 -8.63 -23.18
N THR A 7 0.40 -7.34 -22.97
CA THR A 7 1.41 -6.28 -22.92
C THR A 7 2.06 -6.08 -21.55
N CYS A 8 1.61 -6.81 -20.53
CA CYS A 8 2.05 -6.66 -19.13
C CYS A 8 2.96 -7.82 -18.72
N ARG A 9 4.12 -7.51 -18.15
CA ARG A 9 5.07 -8.51 -17.63
C ARG A 9 4.87 -8.70 -16.13
N VAL A 10 4.43 -9.89 -15.71
CA VAL A 10 4.28 -10.25 -14.30
C VAL A 10 5.55 -10.96 -13.83
N THR A 11 6.23 -10.41 -12.83
CA THR A 11 7.42 -11.00 -12.21
C THR A 11 7.08 -11.40 -10.79
N VAL A 12 7.19 -12.69 -10.50
CA VAL A 12 7.01 -13.25 -9.16
C VAL A 12 8.38 -13.48 -8.55
N GLY A 13 8.69 -12.76 -7.48
CA GLY A 13 9.91 -12.97 -6.70
C GLY A 13 9.87 -14.29 -5.94
N PHE A 14 11.01 -15.00 -5.87
CA PHE A 14 11.12 -16.25 -5.11
C PHE A 14 10.76 -16.05 -3.62
N LEU A 15 11.27 -14.97 -3.01
CA LEU A 15 11.00 -14.62 -1.62
C LEU A 15 9.52 -14.37 -1.34
N PHE A 16 8.79 -13.80 -2.30
CA PHE A 16 7.35 -13.60 -2.16
C PHE A 16 6.62 -14.94 -2.05
N VAL A 17 6.94 -15.90 -2.92
CA VAL A 17 6.34 -17.25 -2.89
C VAL A 17 6.74 -18.00 -1.63
N ALA A 18 8.00 -17.91 -1.20
CA ALA A 18 8.47 -18.54 0.02
C ALA A 18 7.74 -17.99 1.26
N MET A 19 7.56 -16.66 1.33
CA MET A 19 6.83 -16.01 2.42
C MET A 19 5.34 -16.38 2.40
N LEU A 20 4.73 -16.42 1.21
CA LEU A 20 3.33 -16.83 1.04
C LEU A 20 3.12 -18.29 1.48
N ALA A 21 4.01 -19.19 1.07
CA ALA A 21 3.97 -20.60 1.47
C ALA A 21 4.16 -20.74 2.98
N PHE A 22 5.10 -20.01 3.57
CA PHE A 22 5.29 -20.00 5.02
C PHE A 22 4.04 -19.51 5.77
N PHE A 23 3.41 -18.42 5.32
CA PHE A 23 2.16 -17.95 5.91
C PHE A 23 1.02 -18.96 5.78
N LEU A 24 0.89 -19.64 4.64
CA LEU A 24 -0.12 -20.68 4.45
C LEU A 24 0.14 -21.91 5.33
N LEU A 25 1.41 -22.28 5.56
CA LEU A 25 1.77 -23.40 6.43
C LEU A 25 1.53 -23.10 7.92
N LEU A 26 1.65 -21.83 8.32
CA LEU A 26 1.38 -21.39 9.68
C LEU A 26 -0.09 -20.99 9.93
N ASP A 27 -0.95 -21.02 8.91
CA ASP A 27 -2.33 -20.57 9.02
C ASP A 27 -3.17 -21.60 9.79
N THR A 28 -3.22 -21.42 11.11
CA THR A 28 -4.09 -22.22 12.00
C THR A 28 -5.54 -21.76 11.97
N ASP A 29 -5.78 -20.49 11.63
CA ASP A 29 -7.10 -19.85 11.74
C ASP A 29 -7.87 -19.83 10.41
N GLY A 30 -7.26 -20.26 9.31
CA GLY A 30 -7.85 -20.22 7.97
C GLY A 30 -8.04 -18.79 7.45
N MET A 31 -7.21 -17.84 7.90
CA MET A 31 -7.26 -16.43 7.52
C MET A 31 -6.39 -16.10 6.30
N ALA A 32 -5.42 -16.94 5.98
CA ALA A 32 -4.50 -16.68 4.87
C ALA A 32 -5.22 -16.66 3.52
N GLY A 33 -6.12 -17.63 3.26
CA GLY A 33 -6.91 -17.67 2.02
C GLY A 33 -7.73 -16.40 1.79
N PRO A 34 -8.61 -15.99 2.73
CA PRO A 34 -9.34 -14.74 2.64
C PRO A 34 -8.45 -13.50 2.54
N GLY A 35 -7.32 -13.47 3.24
CA GLY A 35 -6.34 -12.37 3.18
C GLY A 35 -5.70 -12.23 1.79
N ILE A 36 -5.29 -13.33 1.17
CA ILE A 36 -4.72 -13.35 -0.18
C ILE A 36 -5.77 -12.88 -1.19
N ALA A 37 -7.00 -13.35 -1.07
CA ALA A 37 -8.08 -12.93 -1.95
C ALA A 37 -8.40 -11.43 -1.79
N ALA A 38 -8.42 -10.92 -0.56
CA ALA A 38 -8.60 -9.49 -0.28
C ALA A 38 -7.44 -8.63 -0.82
N ALA A 39 -6.19 -9.08 -0.69
CA ALA A 39 -5.04 -8.40 -1.29
C ALA A 39 -5.10 -8.42 -2.83
N ALA A 40 -5.55 -9.52 -3.44
CA ALA A 40 -5.73 -9.58 -4.89
C ALA A 40 -6.84 -8.62 -5.37
N LEU A 41 -7.97 -8.52 -4.65
CA LEU A 41 -9.03 -7.58 -4.96
C LEU A 41 -8.57 -6.12 -4.82
N HIS A 42 -7.77 -5.82 -3.79
CA HIS A 42 -7.15 -4.52 -3.60
C HIS A 42 -6.33 -4.09 -4.83
N GLU A 43 -5.42 -4.96 -5.28
CA GLU A 43 -4.60 -4.69 -6.48
C GLU A 43 -5.45 -4.57 -7.74
N CYS A 44 -6.48 -5.41 -7.89
CA CYS A 44 -7.44 -5.29 -8.98
C CYS A 44 -8.15 -3.92 -9.00
N GLY A 45 -8.39 -3.30 -7.85
CA GLY A 45 -8.93 -1.95 -7.75
C GLY A 45 -8.01 -0.91 -8.38
N HIS A 46 -6.73 -0.93 -8.03
CA HIS A 46 -5.73 -0.05 -8.66
C HIS A 46 -5.63 -0.27 -10.16
N LEU A 47 -5.58 -1.54 -10.59
CA LEU A 47 -5.53 -1.89 -12.01
C LEU A 47 -6.76 -1.40 -12.77
N ALA A 48 -7.96 -1.56 -12.22
CA ALA A 48 -9.20 -1.11 -12.85
C ALA A 48 -9.19 0.39 -13.13
N VAL A 49 -8.78 1.20 -12.15
CA VAL A 49 -8.69 2.66 -12.34
C VAL A 49 -7.55 3.03 -13.30
N LEU A 50 -6.39 2.35 -13.24
CA LEU A 50 -5.29 2.53 -14.20
C LEU A 50 -5.73 2.30 -15.65
N PHE A 51 -6.49 1.23 -15.90
CA PHE A 51 -7.06 0.98 -17.22
C PHE A 51 -8.09 2.04 -17.61
N ALA A 52 -8.96 2.47 -16.68
CA ALA A 52 -9.97 3.49 -16.93
C ALA A 52 -9.37 4.88 -17.25
N VAL A 53 -8.23 5.24 -16.65
CA VAL A 53 -7.53 6.50 -16.95
C VAL A 53 -6.66 6.42 -18.21
N GLY A 54 -6.56 5.24 -18.84
CA GLY A 54 -5.78 5.01 -20.07
C GLY A 54 -4.28 4.80 -19.84
N GLU A 55 -3.87 4.38 -18.63
CA GLU A 55 -2.48 4.14 -18.25
C GLU A 55 -2.22 2.66 -17.89
N PRO A 56 -2.27 1.75 -18.88
CA PRO A 56 -2.08 0.33 -18.59
C PRO A 56 -0.68 0.03 -18.04
N PRO A 57 -0.55 -0.89 -17.07
CA PRO A 57 0.72 -1.24 -16.46
C PRO A 57 1.67 -1.93 -17.45
N LYS A 58 2.97 -1.59 -17.37
CA LYS A 58 4.05 -2.24 -18.14
C LYS A 58 4.42 -3.58 -17.52
N ALA A 59 4.56 -3.61 -16.21
CA ALA A 59 4.96 -4.78 -15.46
C ALA A 59 4.38 -4.75 -14.05
N ILE A 60 4.10 -5.92 -13.49
CA ILE A 60 3.68 -6.09 -12.10
C ILE A 60 4.74 -6.96 -11.43
N ARG A 61 5.35 -6.48 -10.35
CA ARG A 61 6.42 -7.19 -9.65
C ARG A 61 5.96 -7.54 -8.24
N LEU A 62 5.82 -8.83 -7.95
CA LEU A 62 5.47 -9.31 -6.63
C LEU A 62 6.75 -9.53 -5.83
N ASN A 63 6.98 -8.63 -4.89
CA ASN A 63 8.15 -8.58 -4.01
C ASN A 63 7.72 -8.94 -2.58
N PRO A 64 8.65 -9.35 -1.69
CA PRO A 64 8.30 -9.62 -0.28
C PRO A 64 7.70 -8.42 0.45
N PHE A 65 7.91 -7.20 -0.04
CA PHE A 65 7.36 -5.97 0.54
C PHE A 65 6.00 -5.57 -0.04
N GLY A 66 5.46 -6.30 -1.03
CA GLY A 66 4.18 -6.01 -1.68
C GLY A 66 4.21 -6.15 -3.21
N VAL A 67 3.14 -5.70 -3.84
CA VAL A 67 2.99 -5.68 -5.31
C VAL A 67 3.41 -4.31 -5.83
N GLU A 68 4.38 -4.29 -6.73
CA GLU A 68 4.89 -3.07 -7.37
C GLU A 68 4.36 -3.00 -8.81
N ILE A 69 3.56 -1.97 -9.12
CA ILE A 69 3.01 -1.73 -10.46
C ILE A 69 3.92 -0.74 -11.22
N VAL A 70 4.64 -1.24 -12.22
CA VAL A 70 5.53 -0.45 -13.08
C VAL A 70 4.76 0.10 -14.27
N ARG A 71 4.74 1.42 -14.44
CA ARG A 71 4.01 2.12 -15.51
C ARG A 71 4.89 2.36 -16.74
N ARG A 72 4.28 2.62 -17.92
CA ARG A 72 4.99 2.82 -19.21
C ARG A 72 5.50 4.25 -19.43
N GLY A 73 5.01 5.26 -18.70
CA GLY A 73 5.32 6.67 -18.91
C GLY A 73 5.27 7.51 -17.64
N GLU A 74 5.47 8.83 -17.79
CA GLU A 74 5.38 9.78 -16.67
C GLU A 74 3.94 9.89 -16.14
N PRO A 75 3.74 10.16 -14.84
CA PRO A 75 2.42 10.29 -14.24
C PRO A 75 1.61 11.42 -14.90
N ARG A 76 0.34 11.17 -15.27
CA ARG A 76 -0.53 12.21 -15.85
C ARG A 76 -1.43 12.86 -14.81
N GLY A 77 -0.81 13.61 -13.91
CA GLY A 77 -1.49 14.54 -13.02
C GLY A 77 -1.96 13.95 -11.70
N TYR A 78 -1.77 14.74 -10.64
CA TYR A 78 -1.91 14.29 -9.27
C TYR A 78 -3.33 13.84 -8.87
N LEU A 79 -4.39 14.37 -9.47
CA LEU A 79 -5.76 13.89 -9.21
C LEU A 79 -5.97 12.44 -9.67
N ARG A 80 -5.34 12.06 -10.79
CA ARG A 80 -5.42 10.69 -11.30
C ARG A 80 -4.62 9.73 -10.44
N GLU A 81 -3.44 10.17 -9.98
CA GLU A 81 -2.63 9.41 -9.02
C GLU A 81 -3.40 9.16 -7.73
N ALA A 82 -3.98 10.20 -7.12
CA ALA A 82 -4.79 10.04 -5.92
C ALA A 82 -5.99 9.12 -6.14
N ALA A 83 -6.65 9.18 -7.31
CA ALA A 83 -7.75 8.28 -7.64
C ALA A 83 -7.29 6.83 -7.81
N VAL A 84 -6.13 6.59 -8.43
CA VAL A 84 -5.55 5.25 -8.54
C VAL A 84 -5.20 4.72 -7.16
N ASP A 85 -4.52 5.50 -6.32
CA ASP A 85 -4.08 5.08 -4.99
C ASP A 85 -5.27 4.81 -4.06
N LEU A 86 -6.36 5.59 -4.16
CA LEU A 86 -7.57 5.31 -3.37
C LEU A 86 -8.40 4.13 -3.87
N ALA A 87 -8.18 3.67 -5.11
CA ALA A 87 -9.00 2.63 -5.72
C ALA A 87 -8.95 1.30 -4.97
N GLY A 88 -7.74 0.82 -4.61
CA GLY A 88 -7.56 -0.42 -3.85
C GLY A 88 -8.27 -0.40 -2.49
N PRO A 89 -7.97 0.57 -1.62
CA PRO A 89 -8.68 0.74 -0.34
C PRO A 89 -10.20 0.83 -0.50
N CYS A 90 -10.69 1.58 -1.50
CA CYS A 90 -12.12 1.70 -1.76
C CYS A 90 -12.77 0.36 -2.14
N VAL A 91 -12.15 -0.44 -3.01
CA VAL A 91 -12.65 -1.78 -3.36
C VAL A 91 -12.76 -2.65 -2.11
N ASN A 92 -11.72 -2.65 -1.28
CA ASN A 92 -11.70 -3.44 -0.05
C ASN A 92 -12.77 -3.00 0.95
N LEU A 93 -12.98 -1.69 1.14
CA LEU A 93 -14.03 -1.20 2.03
C LEU A 93 -15.43 -1.55 1.52
N LEU A 94 -15.67 -1.45 0.21
CA LEU A 94 -16.95 -1.81 -0.41
C LEU A 94 -17.23 -3.31 -0.31
N VAL A 95 -16.26 -4.15 -0.68
CA VAL A 95 -16.39 -5.62 -0.59
C VAL A 95 -16.54 -6.05 0.87
N GLY A 96 -15.68 -5.53 1.76
CA GLY A 96 -15.74 -5.84 3.18
C GLY A 96 -17.07 -5.45 3.82
N GLY A 97 -17.55 -4.23 3.55
CA GLY A 97 -18.82 -3.71 4.06
C GLY A 97 -20.02 -4.50 3.53
N THR A 98 -20.07 -4.76 2.23
CA THR A 98 -21.17 -5.53 1.62
C THR A 98 -21.20 -6.98 2.12
N CYS A 99 -20.05 -7.65 2.23
CA CYS A 99 -19.99 -8.99 2.80
C CYS A 99 -20.45 -9.01 4.25
N MET A 100 -20.08 -8.01 5.06
CA MET A 100 -20.49 -7.92 6.46
C MET A 100 -22.00 -7.68 6.61
N LEU A 101 -22.59 -6.84 5.76
CA LEU A 101 -24.01 -6.48 5.80
C LEU A 101 -24.93 -7.56 5.21
N LEU A 102 -24.52 -8.21 4.11
CA LEU A 102 -25.41 -9.08 3.32
C LEU A 102 -25.18 -10.58 3.56
N LEU A 103 -23.94 -11.00 3.89
CA LEU A 103 -23.58 -12.41 4.00
C LEU A 103 -23.38 -12.90 5.46
N GLY A 104 -23.47 -11.99 6.43
CA GLY A 104 -23.44 -12.29 7.85
C GLY A 104 -22.21 -13.09 8.29
N THR A 105 -22.40 -14.13 9.09
CA THR A 105 -21.31 -14.91 9.69
C THR A 105 -20.56 -15.78 8.67
N GLY A 106 -21.18 -16.14 7.54
CA GLY A 106 -20.60 -17.03 6.53
C GLY A 106 -19.40 -16.43 5.79
N ALA A 107 -19.37 -15.10 5.61
CA ALA A 107 -18.27 -14.37 4.97
C ALA A 107 -17.44 -13.54 5.96
N LYS A 108 -17.61 -13.74 7.28
CA LYS A 108 -17.03 -12.85 8.31
C LYS A 108 -15.51 -12.73 8.20
N LYS A 109 -14.78 -13.83 7.98
CA LYS A 109 -13.32 -13.80 7.84
C LYS A 109 -12.87 -12.99 6.63
N PHE A 110 -13.54 -13.17 5.50
CA PHE A 110 -13.28 -12.43 4.27
C PHE A 110 -13.63 -10.94 4.38
N ALA A 111 -14.76 -10.63 5.02
CA ALA A 111 -15.15 -9.25 5.30
C ALA A 111 -14.11 -8.55 6.19
N ILE A 112 -13.68 -9.20 7.28
CA ILE A 112 -12.65 -8.67 8.18
C ILE A 112 -11.33 -8.46 7.43
N ALA A 113 -10.90 -9.44 6.62
CA ALA A 113 -9.66 -9.31 5.84
C ALA A 113 -9.70 -8.10 4.89
N ASN A 114 -10.78 -7.93 4.12
CA ASN A 114 -10.96 -6.78 3.24
C ASN A 114 -10.97 -5.46 4.02
N LEU A 115 -11.76 -5.38 5.10
CA LEU A 115 -11.84 -4.16 5.91
C LEU A 115 -10.48 -3.81 6.55
N MET A 116 -9.74 -4.79 7.04
CA MET A 116 -8.41 -4.57 7.63
C MET A 116 -7.40 -4.11 6.58
N ILE A 117 -7.30 -4.78 5.43
CA ILE A 117 -6.37 -4.38 4.37
C ILE A 117 -6.73 -2.98 3.84
N GLY A 118 -8.02 -2.71 3.61
CA GLY A 118 -8.49 -1.40 3.16
C GLY A 118 -8.22 -0.29 4.17
N ALA A 119 -8.54 -0.51 5.45
CA ALA A 119 -8.32 0.48 6.52
C ALA A 119 -6.83 0.76 6.75
N MET A 120 -5.99 -0.28 6.73
CA MET A 120 -4.54 -0.12 6.87
C MET A 120 -3.97 0.68 5.70
N ASN A 121 -4.33 0.33 4.46
CA ASN A 121 -3.84 1.05 3.29
C ASN A 121 -4.38 2.47 3.16
N LEU A 122 -5.49 2.82 3.81
CA LEU A 122 -6.01 4.20 3.83
C LEU A 122 -5.28 5.11 4.82
N LEU A 123 -4.43 4.57 5.70
CA LEU A 123 -3.67 5.38 6.65
C LEU A 123 -2.77 6.38 5.90
N PRO A 124 -2.66 7.63 6.39
CA PRO A 124 -1.85 8.68 5.77
C PRO A 124 -0.36 8.50 6.11
N ILE A 125 0.16 7.30 5.85
CA ILE A 125 1.53 6.89 6.16
C ILE A 125 2.18 6.44 4.84
N ASP A 126 3.19 7.14 4.39
CA ASP A 126 4.04 6.71 3.29
C ASP A 126 4.81 5.44 3.72
N PRO A 127 4.77 4.30 3.00
CA PRO A 127 4.41 4.10 1.58
C PRO A 127 3.02 3.53 1.28
N LEU A 128 2.10 3.52 2.25
CA LEU A 128 0.73 3.04 2.05
C LEU A 128 -0.03 3.94 1.07
N ASP A 129 -1.08 3.37 0.47
CA ASP A 129 -1.84 4.05 -0.59
C ASP A 129 -2.44 5.39 -0.12
N GLY A 130 -2.94 5.47 1.11
CA GLY A 130 -3.47 6.69 1.71
C GLY A 130 -2.40 7.78 1.90
N GLY A 131 -1.15 7.37 2.17
CA GLY A 131 -0.01 8.28 2.19
C GLY A 131 0.36 8.80 0.80
N GLN A 132 0.33 7.93 -0.22
CA GLN A 132 0.59 8.31 -1.61
C GLN A 132 -0.53 9.20 -2.18
N ALA A 133 -1.79 8.86 -1.90
CA ALA A 133 -2.95 9.69 -2.24
C ALA A 133 -2.88 11.07 -1.58
N LEU A 134 -2.53 11.14 -0.29
CA LEU A 134 -2.33 12.40 0.41
C LEU A 134 -1.20 13.23 -0.24
N HIS A 135 -0.08 12.60 -0.59
CA HIS A 135 1.03 13.28 -1.25
C HIS A 135 0.60 13.88 -2.60
N ALA A 136 -0.08 13.09 -3.44
CA ALA A 136 -0.61 13.58 -4.72
C ALA A 136 -1.59 14.74 -4.51
N LEU A 137 -2.52 14.65 -3.55
CA LEU A 137 -3.44 15.74 -3.25
C LEU A 137 -2.72 17.02 -2.76
N LEU A 138 -1.65 16.89 -1.97
CA LEU A 138 -0.83 18.03 -1.54
C LEU A 138 -0.11 18.68 -2.71
N CYS A 139 0.38 17.91 -3.68
CA CYS A 139 1.03 18.41 -4.89
C CYS A 139 0.10 19.23 -5.81
N LEU A 140 -1.22 19.17 -5.61
CA LEU A 140 -2.17 20.07 -6.29
C LEU A 140 -2.08 21.52 -5.81
N ARG A 141 -1.56 21.76 -4.60
CA ARG A 141 -1.53 23.08 -3.95
C ARG A 141 -0.12 23.53 -3.57
N LEU A 142 0.79 22.58 -3.37
CA LEU A 142 2.14 22.81 -2.87
C LEU A 142 3.16 22.32 -3.89
N ARG A 143 4.36 22.88 -3.82
CA ARG A 143 5.52 22.35 -4.54
C ARG A 143 5.85 20.95 -4.01
N GLU A 144 6.31 20.07 -4.89
CA GLU A 144 6.62 18.66 -4.58
C GLU A 144 7.50 18.49 -3.34
N GLU A 145 8.54 19.31 -3.19
CA GLU A 145 9.43 19.27 -2.01
C GLU A 145 8.68 19.55 -0.69
N THR A 146 7.75 20.50 -0.72
CA THR A 146 6.95 20.86 0.46
C THR A 146 5.91 19.78 0.73
N ALA A 147 5.24 19.27 -0.31
CA ALA A 147 4.30 18.17 -0.21
C ALA A 147 4.95 16.91 0.37
N ALA A 148 6.19 16.59 -0.01
CA ALA A 148 6.96 15.48 0.53
C ALA A 148 7.32 15.69 2.02
N ARG A 149 7.74 16.91 2.41
CA ARG A 149 8.01 17.23 3.83
C ARG A 149 6.77 17.12 4.70
N VAL A 150 5.65 17.68 4.23
CA VAL A 150 4.36 17.59 4.92
C VAL A 150 3.91 16.14 5.00
N GLY A 151 3.93 15.39 3.91
CA GLY A 151 3.57 13.96 3.90
C GLY A 151 4.43 13.12 4.87
N THR A 152 5.73 13.39 4.95
CA THR A 152 6.61 12.76 5.94
C THR A 152 6.22 13.11 7.38
N ALA A 153 5.91 14.39 7.64
CA ALA A 153 5.49 14.84 8.97
C ALA A 153 4.16 14.18 9.39
N VAL A 154 3.18 14.12 8.48
CA VAL A 154 1.91 13.42 8.72
C VAL A 154 2.14 11.94 8.97
N SER A 155 3.01 11.28 8.19
CA SER A 155 3.33 9.87 8.36
C SER A 155 3.94 9.57 9.74
N VAL A 156 4.89 10.40 10.19
CA VAL A 156 5.50 10.27 11.53
C VAL A 156 4.46 10.51 12.63
N LEU A 157 3.60 11.52 12.47
CA LEU A 157 2.57 11.84 13.45
C LEU A 157 1.50 10.74 13.53
N ALA A 158 1.17 10.07 12.43
CA ALA A 158 0.27 8.93 12.40
C ALA A 158 0.90 7.65 12.97
N LEU A 159 2.20 7.43 12.73
CA LEU A 159 2.93 6.27 13.25
C LEU A 159 3.21 6.33 14.74
N LEU A 160 3.44 7.52 15.31
CA LEU A 160 3.84 7.65 16.71
C LEU A 160 2.78 7.10 17.70
N PRO A 161 1.49 7.43 17.60
CA PRO A 161 0.45 6.81 18.41
C PRO A 161 0.33 5.31 18.19
N LEU A 162 0.49 4.84 16.95
CA LEU A 162 0.44 3.41 16.61
C LEU A 162 1.59 2.64 17.28
N ALA A 163 2.79 3.20 17.27
CA ALA A 163 3.97 2.64 17.92
C ALA A 163 3.81 2.63 19.45
N ILE A 164 3.29 3.73 20.03
CA ILE A 164 3.02 3.81 21.47
C ILE A 164 1.95 2.80 21.88
N ALA A 165 0.84 2.72 21.13
CA ALA A 165 -0.22 1.75 21.39
C ALA A 165 0.32 0.32 21.29
N GLY A 166 1.13 0.01 20.28
CA GLY A 166 1.79 -1.29 20.13
C GLY A 166 2.73 -1.62 21.28
N PHE A 167 3.51 -0.65 21.75
CA PHE A 167 4.40 -0.80 22.88
C PHE A 167 3.63 -1.02 24.21
N LEU A 168 2.58 -0.25 24.46
CA LEU A 168 1.72 -0.40 25.64
C LEU A 168 0.98 -1.75 25.62
N LEU A 169 0.52 -2.20 24.45
CA LEU A 169 -0.10 -3.51 24.29
C LEU A 169 0.89 -4.64 24.62
N LEU A 170 2.15 -4.49 24.22
CA LEU A 170 3.22 -5.44 24.51
C LEU A 170 3.53 -5.52 26.01
N LEU A 171 3.52 -4.39 26.72
CA LEU A 171 3.70 -4.36 28.17
C LEU A 171 2.52 -4.99 28.92
N ARG A 172 1.29 -4.89 28.38
CA ARG A 172 0.08 -5.45 28.99
C ARG A 172 -0.15 -6.92 28.63
N SER A 173 0.22 -7.31 27.43
CA SER A 173 -0.02 -8.63 26.85
C SER A 173 1.34 -9.20 26.45
N ARG A 174 1.90 -10.06 27.31
CA ARG A 174 3.23 -10.70 27.22
C ARG A 174 3.53 -11.46 25.91
N TYR A 175 2.66 -11.41 24.89
CA TYR A 175 2.73 -12.19 23.65
C TYR A 175 2.35 -11.45 22.35
N ASN A 176 1.94 -10.17 22.36
CA ASN A 176 1.53 -9.47 21.13
C ASN A 176 2.67 -8.66 20.49
N PHE A 177 3.69 -9.37 19.97
CA PHE A 177 4.84 -8.77 19.25
C PHE A 177 4.48 -8.20 17.87
N SER A 178 3.33 -8.58 17.31
CA SER A 178 2.91 -8.25 15.94
C SER A 178 2.80 -6.74 15.69
N LEU A 179 2.18 -5.99 16.61
CA LEU A 179 1.98 -4.55 16.43
C LEU A 179 3.29 -3.75 16.51
N LEU A 180 4.20 -4.15 17.41
CA LEU A 180 5.54 -3.57 17.51
C LEU A 180 6.34 -3.84 16.22
N LEU A 181 6.27 -5.07 15.71
CA LEU A 181 6.97 -5.46 14.48
C LEU A 181 6.50 -4.63 13.28
N VAL A 182 5.18 -4.44 13.12
CA VAL A 182 4.60 -3.59 12.07
C VAL A 182 5.06 -2.14 12.22
N GLY A 183 5.06 -1.58 13.44
CA GLY A 183 5.56 -0.23 13.71
C GLY A 183 7.04 -0.06 13.37
N CYS A 184 7.90 -1.00 13.79
CA CYS A 184 9.32 -1.00 13.46
C CYS A 184 9.56 -1.15 11.95
N TYR A 185 8.78 -1.99 11.27
CA TYR A 185 8.86 -2.18 9.82
C TYR A 185 8.49 -0.90 9.06
N LEU A 186 7.39 -0.25 9.43
CA LEU A 186 6.97 1.02 8.79
C LEU A 186 7.98 2.14 9.06
N MET A 187 8.54 2.23 10.28
CA MET A 187 9.61 3.16 10.59
C MET A 187 10.88 2.89 9.76
N LEU A 188 11.27 1.63 9.60
CA LEU A 188 12.42 1.24 8.78
C LEU A 188 12.20 1.60 7.31
N LEU A 189 11.00 1.35 6.77
CA LEU A 189 10.64 1.71 5.40
C LEU A 189 10.71 3.23 5.18
N LEU A 190 10.18 4.03 6.12
CA LEU A 190 10.31 5.49 6.06
C LEU A 190 11.77 5.94 6.06
N LEU A 191 12.62 5.32 6.89
CA LEU A 191 14.05 5.64 6.95
C LEU A 191 14.79 5.23 5.67
N LEU A 192 14.47 4.07 5.09
CA LEU A 192 15.05 3.60 3.83
C LEU A 192 14.60 4.48 2.66
N LYS A 193 13.32 4.91 2.63
CA LYS A 193 12.81 5.86 1.64
C LYS A 193 13.48 7.22 1.79
N ARG A 194 13.66 7.72 3.02
CA ARG A 194 14.42 8.97 3.29
C ARG A 194 15.86 8.89 2.80
N ARG A 195 16.51 7.71 2.87
CA ARG A 195 17.85 7.50 2.30
C ARG A 195 17.87 7.47 0.77
N ARG A 196 16.83 6.96 0.10
CA ARG A 196 16.73 7.05 -1.37
C ARG A 196 16.62 8.50 -1.85
N PHE A 197 15.76 9.32 -1.22
CA PHE A 197 15.69 10.76 -1.53
C PHE A 197 16.95 11.53 -1.13
N GLY A 198 17.68 11.09 -0.10
CA GLY A 198 18.95 11.68 0.30
C GLY A 198 20.13 11.36 -0.61
N SER A 199 20.08 10.23 -1.32
CA SER A 199 21.15 9.72 -2.20
C SER A 199 21.03 10.15 -3.66
N GLU A 200 19.87 10.64 -4.10
CA GLU A 200 19.69 11.22 -5.44
C GLU A 200 20.04 12.72 -5.49
N ARG A 201 20.91 13.21 -4.60
CA ARG A 201 21.54 14.54 -4.69
C ARG A 201 22.71 14.58 -5.70
N GLY A 202 22.53 13.90 -6.82
CA GLY A 202 23.56 13.73 -7.84
C GLY A 202 23.03 13.33 -9.19
N PHE A 203 22.03 14.04 -9.74
CA PHE A 203 21.91 14.37 -11.18
C PHE A 203 20.78 15.44 -11.38
N PRO A 204 20.81 16.21 -12.47
CA PRO A 204 20.53 17.65 -12.47
C PRO A 204 19.05 18.03 -12.55
N ARG A 205 18.82 19.29 -12.16
CA ARG A 205 17.59 20.07 -12.33
C ARG A 205 17.12 20.07 -13.79
N GLU A 206 15.95 19.50 -14.03
CA GLU A 206 14.90 19.85 -15.01
C GLU A 206 13.96 18.63 -14.95
N LYS A 207 12.73 18.74 -14.46
CA LYS A 207 11.60 19.29 -15.20
C LYS A 207 10.65 19.98 -14.24
N THR A 208 10.58 21.30 -14.39
CA THR A 208 9.46 22.13 -13.99
C THR A 208 8.19 21.64 -14.69
N PHE A 209 7.30 20.97 -13.96
CA PHE A 209 5.89 21.20 -14.24
C PHE A 209 5.55 22.59 -13.70
N PRO A 210 4.92 23.47 -14.49
CA PRO A 210 4.40 24.71 -13.95
C PRO A 210 3.29 24.34 -12.95
N CYS A 211 3.58 24.46 -11.66
CA CYS A 211 2.54 24.75 -10.69
C CYS A 211 1.82 26.01 -11.20
N ARG A 212 0.49 25.94 -11.30
CA ARG A 212 -0.31 27.16 -11.29
C ARG A 212 -0.08 27.91 -9.98
#